data_AF-A0A9D6DXQ3-F1
#
_entry.id   AF-A0A9D6DXQ3-F1
#
_cell.length_a   1.000
_cell.length_b   1.000
_cell.length_c   1.000
_cell.angle_alpha   90.00
_cell.angle_beta   90.00
_cell.angle_gamma   90.00
#
_symmetry.space_group_name_H-M   'P 1'
#
loop_
_entity.id
_entity.type
_entity.pdbx_description
1 polymer ?
#
loop_
_entity_poly.entity_id
_entity_poly.type
_entity_poly.pdbx_seq_one_letter_code
_entity_poly.pdbx_strand_id
1 'polypeptide(L)'
;MGVIVQTFTSRLIQVAATAGILTLLLGLAVFAAVLEAKEGVTPDSVATGELWSGDFLVMRLRRIGNSDPLSEVTQVKERLEGLFEMGLAPWEIKARKLKKGGALIVARGRVILTVTDAQARENDTLPGKLAFLWASNLRQALSEFSSFRLFPSSKTIPLGERFGFQLKGDFPGPFTITLSDPSIGELSFDEKTRTIVVESKKQGWSSLNVRSGDLNAVANVWVKQYAGVLPRSVLAEVTGNPADSELIKEAVMARLRQSLSVRPMAYVQLPDEIWVPASLPRGTSTALRVPVRIAGKDYLPAEEKVLVTVKNVILPREDTGYLMVSNRPETFLRSGVLLHEPIRDGVPVRLMFHHKNGVPGVDEYFQVKLVNRFAAPSKVFMTGGVGGPSRDEMQVGHLAAGRYLDVLMADKGKIVTIPARSEYLVTLEKLAPDRVISGILQFKVI
;
A
#
# COMPACT_ATOMS: atom_id res chain seq x y z
N MET A 1 -34.60 -21.88 -17.96
CA MET A 1 -33.39 -22.72 -17.82
C MET A 1 -32.29 -21.85 -17.27
N GLY A 2 -31.87 -22.09 -16.02
CA GLY A 2 -32.09 -21.10 -14.96
C GLY A 2 -30.84 -20.81 -14.13
N VAL A 3 -30.96 -19.85 -13.23
CA VAL A 3 -29.98 -19.59 -12.16
C VAL A 3 -30.10 -20.69 -11.12
N ILE A 4 -28.97 -21.26 -10.70
CA ILE A 4 -28.98 -22.48 -9.88
C ILE A 4 -28.58 -22.16 -8.45
N VAL A 5 -29.28 -22.78 -7.50
CA VAL A 5 -28.88 -22.85 -6.10
C VAL A 5 -27.90 -24.02 -5.86
N GLN A 6 -26.72 -23.76 -5.27
CA GLN A 6 -25.75 -24.81 -4.87
C GLN A 6 -25.18 -24.59 -3.46
N THR A 7 -25.01 -25.67 -2.69
CA THR A 7 -24.46 -25.75 -1.30
C THR A 7 -23.11 -26.49 -1.28
N PHE A 8 -22.05 -25.98 -0.61
CA PHE A 8 -20.68 -26.57 -0.58
C PHE A 8 -19.89 -26.27 0.73
N THR A 9 -18.79 -27.01 1.02
CA THR A 9 -17.88 -26.82 2.20
C THR A 9 -16.38 -26.82 1.82
N SER A 10 -15.52 -25.96 2.43
CA SER A 10 -14.04 -25.94 2.18
C SER A 10 -13.19 -25.27 3.29
N ARG A 11 -11.84 -25.44 3.29
CA ARG A 11 -10.85 -24.93 4.28
C ARG A 11 -9.67 -24.16 3.65
N LEU A 12 -9.09 -23.15 4.33
CA LEU A 12 -7.79 -22.52 3.97
C LEU A 12 -7.06 -21.87 5.17
N ILE A 13 -5.71 -21.91 5.19
CA ILE A 13 -4.80 -21.40 6.23
C ILE A 13 -3.74 -20.47 5.60
N GLN A 14 -3.36 -19.40 6.31
CA GLN A 14 -2.35 -18.40 5.92
C GLN A 14 -1.05 -18.54 6.75
N VAL A 15 0.11 -18.23 6.13
CA VAL A 15 1.39 -17.96 6.83
C VAL A 15 2.09 -16.76 6.18
N ALA A 16 2.64 -15.87 7.01
CA ALA A 16 3.42 -14.69 6.65
C ALA A 16 4.90 -14.84 7.09
N ALA A 17 5.83 -14.16 6.41
CA ALA A 17 7.13 -13.80 6.98
C ALA A 17 7.87 -12.71 6.17
N THR A 18 8.52 -11.84 6.95
CA THR A 18 9.26 -10.59 6.74
C THR A 18 10.68 -10.72 6.17
N ALA A 19 11.12 -9.76 5.34
CA ALA A 19 12.54 -9.44 5.11
C ALA A 19 12.68 -8.04 4.49
N GLY A 20 13.23 -7.05 5.21
CA GLY A 20 13.31 -5.67 4.70
C GLY A 20 14.18 -4.69 5.48
N ILE A 21 15.17 -5.15 6.25
CA ILE A 21 15.95 -4.28 7.15
C ILE A 21 17.41 -4.04 6.68
N LEU A 22 17.92 -4.76 5.67
CA LEU A 22 19.37 -4.79 5.45
C LEU A 22 19.97 -3.64 4.60
N THR A 23 19.20 -2.83 3.90
CA THR A 23 19.74 -1.97 2.81
C THR A 23 19.97 -0.49 3.17
N LEU A 24 19.54 -0.02 4.35
CA LEU A 24 19.76 1.37 4.79
C LEU A 24 21.24 1.64 5.17
N LEU A 25 21.99 0.59 5.52
CA LEU A 25 23.35 0.69 6.07
C LEU A 25 24.44 0.98 5.01
N LEU A 26 24.25 0.63 3.73
CA LEU A 26 25.31 0.79 2.73
C LEU A 26 25.51 2.24 2.24
N GLY A 27 24.48 3.09 2.28
CA GLY A 27 24.60 4.49 1.85
C GLY A 27 25.33 5.38 2.86
N LEU A 28 25.12 5.12 4.16
CA LEU A 28 25.78 5.82 5.27
C LEU A 28 27.28 5.46 5.34
N ALA A 29 27.62 4.20 5.07
CA ALA A 29 28.99 3.70 5.16
C ALA A 29 29.96 4.38 4.17
N VAL A 30 29.48 4.86 3.03
CA VAL A 30 30.35 5.48 2.00
C VAL A 30 30.75 6.91 2.35
N PHE A 31 29.93 7.67 3.09
CA PHE A 31 30.28 9.05 3.47
C PHE A 31 31.00 9.15 4.82
N ALA A 32 30.67 8.28 5.79
CA ALA A 32 31.42 8.16 7.04
C ALA A 32 32.92 7.83 6.81
N ALA A 33 33.25 7.24 5.65
CA ALA A 33 34.59 6.92 5.19
C ALA A 33 35.35 8.10 4.53
N VAL A 34 34.69 9.22 4.22
CA VAL A 34 35.31 10.35 3.49
C VAL A 34 36.03 11.32 4.42
N LEU A 35 35.42 11.65 5.55
CA LEU A 35 36.02 12.53 6.55
C LEU A 35 36.17 11.80 7.88
N GLU A 36 37.38 11.82 8.43
CA GLU A 36 37.71 11.18 9.70
C GLU A 36 38.17 12.25 10.70
N ALA A 37 37.47 12.33 11.83
CA ALA A 37 37.87 13.18 12.94
C ALA A 37 38.79 12.37 13.87
N LYS A 38 40.02 12.84 14.08
CA LYS A 38 41.03 12.18 14.92
C LYS A 38 41.56 13.14 15.96
N GLU A 39 42.01 12.59 17.08
CA GLU A 39 42.85 13.31 18.02
C GLU A 39 44.28 13.32 17.46
N GLY A 40 44.91 14.50 17.47
CA GLY A 40 46.29 14.70 17.05
C GLY A 40 47.09 15.38 18.16
N VAL A 41 48.41 15.23 18.12
CA VAL A 41 49.34 15.90 19.05
C VAL A 41 50.39 16.64 18.24
N THR A 42 50.61 17.92 18.58
CA THR A 42 51.70 18.72 17.97
C THR A 42 53.06 18.32 18.56
N PRO A 43 54.19 18.66 17.91
CA PRO A 43 55.53 18.42 18.47
C PRO A 43 55.72 18.96 19.89
N ASP A 44 54.99 20.03 20.25
CA ASP A 44 54.98 20.65 21.57
C ASP A 44 53.95 20.05 22.55
N SER A 45 53.44 18.85 22.26
CA SER A 45 52.49 18.10 23.10
C SER A 45 51.13 18.80 23.34
N VAL A 46 50.74 19.74 22.48
CA VAL A 46 49.42 20.37 22.54
C VAL A 46 48.40 19.48 21.86
N ALA A 47 47.30 19.17 22.56
CA ALA A 47 46.17 18.39 22.05
C ALA A 47 45.45 19.14 20.92
N THR A 48 45.16 18.41 19.84
CA THR A 48 44.52 18.94 18.63
C THR A 48 43.42 18.00 18.14
N GLY A 49 42.45 18.59 17.45
CA GLY A 49 41.43 17.85 16.70
C GLY A 49 41.76 18.00 15.22
N GLU A 50 41.82 16.91 14.51
CA GLU A 50 42.21 16.90 13.11
C GLU A 50 41.11 16.27 12.26
N LEU A 51 40.79 16.92 11.15
CA LEU A 51 39.90 16.39 10.14
C LEU A 51 40.73 15.89 8.97
N TRP A 52 40.60 14.61 8.67
CA TRP A 52 41.34 13.93 7.61
C TRP A 52 40.41 13.46 6.51
N SER A 53 40.93 13.36 5.30
CA SER A 53 40.32 12.69 4.16
C SER A 53 41.34 11.73 3.58
N GLY A 54 41.28 10.45 3.96
CA GLY A 54 42.40 9.52 3.76
C GLY A 54 43.68 10.06 4.44
N ASP A 55 44.77 10.15 3.70
CA ASP A 55 46.05 10.70 4.17
C ASP A 55 46.17 12.23 4.03
N PHE A 56 45.09 12.92 3.66
CA PHE A 56 45.08 14.37 3.48
C PHE A 56 44.51 15.09 4.71
N LEU A 57 45.35 15.90 5.38
CA LEU A 57 44.92 16.75 6.49
C LEU A 57 44.09 17.94 5.97
N VAL A 58 42.78 17.89 6.22
CA VAL A 58 41.84 18.93 5.78
C VAL A 58 41.93 20.16 6.68
N MET A 59 41.86 19.95 7.99
CA MET A 59 41.99 21.02 8.99
C MET A 59 42.49 20.48 10.33
N ARG A 60 43.12 21.36 11.11
CA ARG A 60 43.60 21.10 12.46
C ARG A 60 43.13 22.21 13.40
N LEU A 61 42.32 21.85 14.39
CA LEU A 61 41.94 22.71 15.49
C LEU A 61 42.88 22.47 16.67
N ARG A 62 43.37 23.54 17.30
CA ARG A 62 44.25 23.48 18.46
C ARG A 62 43.43 23.89 19.68
N ARG A 63 43.77 23.36 20.86
CA ARG A 63 43.08 23.75 22.10
C ARG A 63 43.24 25.24 22.36
N ILE A 64 42.13 25.93 22.57
CA ILE A 64 42.08 27.35 22.93
C ILE A 64 41.25 27.47 24.22
N GLY A 65 41.90 27.85 25.32
CA GLY A 65 41.27 27.86 26.64
C GLY A 65 40.78 26.46 27.03
N ASN A 66 39.50 26.34 27.40
CA ASN A 66 38.86 25.08 27.79
C ASN A 66 38.18 24.34 26.62
N SER A 67 38.51 24.66 25.37
CA SER A 67 37.90 23.98 24.22
C SER A 67 38.34 22.51 24.12
N ASP A 68 37.47 21.69 23.54
CA ASP A 68 37.75 20.31 23.14
C ASP A 68 37.87 20.23 21.62
N PRO A 69 39.10 20.27 21.07
CA PRO A 69 39.33 20.29 19.63
C PRO A 69 38.74 19.07 18.89
N LEU A 70 38.70 17.89 19.51
CA LEU A 70 38.16 16.68 18.87
C LEU A 70 36.65 16.79 18.70
N SER A 71 35.94 17.24 19.74
CA SER A 71 34.50 17.50 19.67
C SER A 71 34.15 18.57 18.63
N GLU A 72 34.95 19.64 18.54
CA GLU A 72 34.73 20.70 17.54
C GLU A 72 34.90 20.19 16.10
N VAL A 73 35.95 19.41 15.82
CA VAL A 73 36.13 18.81 14.49
C VAL A 73 35.04 17.78 14.17
N THR A 74 34.60 17.00 15.17
CA THR A 74 33.49 16.05 15.00
C THR A 74 32.19 16.76 14.62
N GLN A 75 31.87 17.88 15.26
CA GLN A 75 30.70 18.69 14.88
C GLN A 75 30.81 19.29 13.48
N VAL A 76 32.02 19.67 13.04
CA VAL A 76 32.26 20.12 11.67
C VAL A 76 32.00 18.98 10.69
N LYS A 77 32.49 17.77 10.98
CA LYS A 77 32.20 16.57 10.20
C LYS A 77 30.69 16.34 10.09
N GLU A 78 29.96 16.21 11.20
CA GLU A 78 28.52 15.94 11.20
C GLU A 78 27.70 16.98 10.40
N ARG A 79 28.06 18.27 10.50
CA ARG A 79 27.40 19.33 9.72
C ARG A 79 27.63 19.17 8.21
N LEU A 80 28.83 18.77 7.82
CA LEU A 80 29.17 18.49 6.41
C LEU A 80 28.45 17.24 5.93
N GLU A 81 28.38 16.18 6.74
CA GLU A 81 27.64 14.94 6.43
C GLU A 81 26.16 15.24 6.17
N GLY A 82 25.47 15.94 7.08
CA GLY A 82 24.07 16.30 6.89
C GLY A 82 23.82 17.19 5.67
N LEU A 83 24.75 18.11 5.35
CA LEU A 83 24.66 18.92 4.12
C LEU A 83 24.90 18.08 2.86
N PHE A 84 25.77 17.09 2.94
CA PHE A 84 26.10 16.19 1.85
C PHE A 84 24.97 15.21 1.54
N GLU A 85 24.26 14.72 2.56
CA GLU A 85 22.99 13.97 2.38
C GLU A 85 21.94 14.80 1.61
N MET A 86 21.95 16.12 1.81
CA MET A 86 21.13 17.07 1.05
C MET A 86 21.72 17.44 -0.32
N GLY A 87 22.83 16.82 -0.72
CA GLY A 87 23.47 16.98 -2.04
C GLY A 87 24.38 18.19 -2.16
N LEU A 88 25.09 18.60 -1.10
CA LEU A 88 26.11 19.66 -1.13
C LEU A 88 27.19 19.37 -2.19
N ALA A 89 27.46 20.34 -3.06
CA ALA A 89 28.58 20.29 -3.99
C ALA A 89 29.82 21.01 -3.43
N PRO A 90 31.06 20.58 -3.77
CA PRO A 90 32.28 21.19 -3.21
C PRO A 90 32.34 22.71 -3.40
N TRP A 91 32.06 23.25 -4.59
CA TRP A 91 32.11 24.69 -4.86
C TRP A 91 31.13 25.55 -4.04
N GLU A 92 30.15 24.93 -3.37
CA GLU A 92 29.23 25.61 -2.46
C GLU A 92 29.87 25.95 -1.11
N ILE A 93 31.04 25.37 -0.79
CA ILE A 93 31.82 25.66 0.42
C ILE A 93 32.67 26.92 0.20
N LYS A 94 32.38 27.97 0.96
CA LYS A 94 32.98 29.30 0.81
C LYS A 94 33.52 29.81 2.13
N ALA A 95 34.62 30.55 2.06
CA ALA A 95 35.13 31.33 3.19
C ALA A 95 34.60 32.76 3.13
N ARG A 96 34.18 33.32 4.26
CA ARG A 96 33.65 34.69 4.37
C ARG A 96 34.33 35.41 5.54
N LYS A 97 34.97 36.56 5.28
CA LYS A 97 35.53 37.41 6.34
C LYS A 97 34.44 38.08 7.16
N LEU A 98 34.64 38.20 8.47
CA LEU A 98 33.78 38.98 9.37
C LEU A 98 34.31 40.41 9.52
N LYS A 99 33.41 41.36 9.83
CA LYS A 99 33.78 42.78 10.03
C LYS A 99 34.55 43.05 11.33
N LYS A 100 34.49 42.16 12.32
CA LYS A 100 35.03 42.35 13.69
C LYS A 100 36.06 41.28 14.07
N GLY A 101 37.06 41.05 13.23
CA GLY A 101 38.02 39.94 13.42
C GLY A 101 37.37 38.58 13.15
N GLY A 102 38.16 37.59 12.72
CA GLY A 102 37.64 36.26 12.36
C GLY A 102 37.07 36.09 10.94
N ALA A 103 36.77 34.83 10.60
CA ALA A 103 36.18 34.41 9.33
C ALA A 103 35.27 33.18 9.52
N LEU A 104 34.37 32.94 8.57
CA LEU A 104 33.45 31.81 8.56
C LEU A 104 33.76 30.89 7.38
N ILE A 105 33.59 29.60 7.56
CA ILE A 105 33.39 28.63 6.48
C ILE A 105 31.89 28.36 6.42
N VAL A 106 31.28 28.59 5.27
CA VAL A 106 29.83 28.47 5.04
C VAL A 106 29.53 27.59 3.84
N ALA A 107 28.41 26.89 3.89
CA ALA A 107 27.87 26.11 2.79
C ALA A 107 26.34 26.23 2.80
N ARG A 108 25.74 26.58 1.64
CA ARG A 108 24.28 26.80 1.50
C ARG A 108 23.68 27.73 2.56
N GLY A 109 24.40 28.79 2.92
CA GLY A 109 23.95 29.76 3.93
C GLY A 109 24.05 29.27 5.38
N ARG A 110 24.50 28.03 5.63
CA ARG A 110 24.78 27.50 6.97
C ARG A 110 26.25 27.67 7.32
N VAL A 111 26.53 27.94 8.60
CA VAL A 111 27.90 28.01 9.13
C VAL A 111 28.40 26.62 9.43
N ILE A 112 29.53 26.25 8.81
CA ILE A 112 30.25 25.01 9.09
C ILE A 112 31.16 25.22 10.30
N LEU A 113 32.00 26.25 10.22
CA LEU A 113 33.03 26.56 11.22
C LEU A 113 33.28 28.07 11.29
N THR A 114 33.56 28.57 12.49
CA THR A 114 34.05 29.94 12.74
C THR A 114 35.53 29.90 13.05
N VAL A 115 36.34 30.60 12.26
CA VAL A 115 37.78 30.76 12.47
C VAL A 115 38.03 32.03 13.26
N THR A 116 38.50 31.88 14.50
CA THR A 116 38.79 32.99 15.43
C THR A 116 40.21 33.53 15.26
N ASP A 117 40.48 34.72 15.81
CA ASP A 117 41.83 35.29 15.84
C ASP A 117 42.81 34.43 16.65
N ALA A 118 42.34 33.81 17.73
CA ALA A 118 43.14 32.87 18.51
C ALA A 118 43.51 31.63 17.69
N GLN A 119 42.55 31.04 16.97
CA GLN A 119 42.80 29.88 16.10
C GLN A 119 43.76 30.20 14.95
N ALA A 120 43.68 31.42 14.43
CA ALA A 120 44.58 31.90 13.39
C ALA A 120 46.02 32.09 13.87
N ARG A 121 46.21 32.68 15.07
CA ARG A 121 47.54 32.82 15.71
C ARG A 121 48.19 31.48 15.96
N GLU A 122 47.42 30.52 16.47
CA GLU A 122 47.87 29.15 16.70
C GLU A 122 48.24 28.39 15.41
N ASN A 123 47.90 28.92 14.24
CA ASN A 123 48.29 28.38 12.93
C ASN A 123 49.20 29.37 12.15
N ASP A 124 49.84 30.31 12.85
CA ASP A 124 50.76 31.31 12.31
C ASP A 124 50.22 32.07 11.08
N THR A 125 48.93 32.44 11.14
CA THR A 125 48.23 33.03 9.99
C THR A 125 47.13 34.02 10.39
N LEU A 126 46.42 34.56 9.40
CA LEU A 126 45.28 35.45 9.60
C LEU A 126 43.97 34.66 9.44
N PRO A 127 42.89 34.98 10.19
CA PRO A 127 41.65 34.19 10.18
C PRO A 127 41.05 34.02 8.79
N GLY A 128 41.08 35.09 7.99
CA GLY A 128 40.64 35.04 6.60
C GLY A 128 41.46 34.05 5.78
N LYS A 129 42.80 34.10 5.87
CA LYS A 129 43.69 33.19 5.13
C LYS A 129 43.48 31.74 5.56
N LEU A 130 43.35 31.49 6.86
CA LEU A 130 43.09 30.15 7.40
C LEU A 130 41.73 29.60 6.95
N ALA A 131 40.67 30.41 7.00
CA ALA A 131 39.36 30.01 6.52
C ALA A 131 39.36 29.74 5.01
N PHE A 132 40.09 30.52 4.21
CA PHE A 132 40.25 30.24 2.77
C PHE A 132 41.00 28.94 2.52
N LEU A 133 42.09 28.69 3.25
CA LEU A 133 42.86 27.46 3.17
C LEU A 133 42.00 26.24 3.52
N TRP A 134 41.35 26.23 4.68
CA TRP A 134 40.49 25.12 5.10
C TRP A 134 39.27 24.94 4.20
N ALA A 135 38.64 26.02 3.72
CA ALA A 135 37.58 25.90 2.72
C ALA A 135 38.11 25.29 1.42
N SER A 136 39.35 25.60 1.02
CA SER A 136 39.98 24.99 -0.16
C SER A 136 40.28 23.51 0.05
N ASN A 137 40.85 23.15 1.20
CA ASN A 137 41.13 21.75 1.55
C ASN A 137 39.83 20.94 1.63
N LEU A 138 38.77 21.50 2.21
CA LEU A 138 37.44 20.87 2.23
C LEU A 138 36.89 20.66 0.82
N ARG A 139 37.05 21.64 -0.08
CA ARG A 139 36.66 21.50 -1.48
C ARG A 139 37.47 20.40 -2.16
N GLN A 140 38.77 20.36 -1.95
CA GLN A 140 39.67 19.37 -2.53
C GLN A 140 39.31 17.95 -2.04
N ALA A 141 39.26 17.76 -0.72
CA ALA A 141 38.84 16.52 -0.09
C ALA A 141 37.49 16.05 -0.65
N LEU A 142 36.48 16.93 -0.71
CA LEU A 142 35.16 16.56 -1.23
C LEU A 142 35.10 16.45 -2.76
N SER A 143 36.08 17.01 -3.50
CA SER A 143 36.15 16.91 -4.96
C SER A 143 36.68 15.57 -5.44
N GLU A 144 37.55 14.93 -4.67
CA GLU A 144 37.97 13.54 -4.91
C GLU A 144 36.79 12.57 -4.78
N PHE A 145 35.74 12.96 -4.05
CA PHE A 145 34.47 12.25 -3.91
C PHE A 145 33.28 12.94 -4.59
N SER A 146 33.51 14.00 -5.36
CA SER A 146 32.46 14.65 -6.16
C SER A 146 32.22 13.86 -7.44
N SER A 147 31.85 12.59 -7.26
CA SER A 147 31.17 11.81 -8.27
C SER A 147 29.72 12.31 -8.37
N PHE A 148 29.19 12.28 -9.59
CA PHE A 148 27.78 12.45 -9.83
C PHE A 148 26.97 11.34 -9.14
N ARG A 149 25.68 11.61 -8.87
CA ARG A 149 24.79 10.68 -8.14
C ARG A 149 23.38 10.70 -8.72
N LEU A 150 22.66 9.60 -8.47
CA LEU A 150 21.24 9.48 -8.79
C LEU A 150 20.40 9.82 -7.55
N PHE A 151 19.38 10.66 -7.72
CA PHE A 151 18.43 11.00 -6.67
C PHE A 151 16.98 10.71 -7.11
N PRO A 152 16.20 9.94 -6.33
CA PRO A 152 16.61 9.17 -5.14
C PRO A 152 17.56 8.00 -5.48
N SER A 153 18.32 7.50 -4.51
CA SER A 153 19.20 6.32 -4.68
C SER A 153 18.45 4.98 -4.68
N SER A 154 17.14 5.00 -4.43
CA SER A 154 16.26 3.83 -4.50
C SER A 154 14.84 4.26 -4.78
N LYS A 155 14.12 3.49 -5.60
CA LYS A 155 12.70 3.72 -5.86
C LYS A 155 11.97 2.42 -6.20
N THR A 156 10.77 2.28 -5.65
CA THR A 156 9.76 1.34 -6.17
C THR A 156 8.86 2.06 -7.17
N ILE A 157 8.76 1.52 -8.37
CA ILE A 157 7.98 2.02 -9.50
C ILE A 157 6.83 1.03 -9.77
N PRO A 158 5.58 1.49 -9.87
CA PRO A 158 4.48 0.62 -10.28
C PRO A 158 4.65 0.13 -11.72
N LEU A 159 4.37 -1.14 -11.98
CA LEU A 159 4.48 -1.72 -13.33
C LEU A 159 3.65 -0.93 -14.37
N GLY A 160 4.28 -0.55 -15.48
CA GLY A 160 3.67 0.25 -16.54
C GLY A 160 3.73 1.76 -16.29
N GLU A 161 4.23 2.20 -15.14
CA GLU A 161 4.48 3.60 -14.85
C GLU A 161 5.95 3.99 -15.10
N ARG A 162 6.18 5.30 -15.15
CA ARG A 162 7.49 5.93 -15.36
C ARG A 162 7.93 6.71 -14.14
N PHE A 163 9.24 6.71 -13.86
CA PHE A 163 9.82 7.53 -12.81
C PHE A 163 11.14 8.15 -13.24
N GLY A 164 11.38 9.40 -12.83
CA GLY A 164 12.60 10.16 -13.14
C GLY A 164 13.59 10.17 -11.98
N PHE A 165 14.81 9.69 -12.22
CA PHE A 165 15.96 9.83 -11.34
C PHE A 165 16.79 11.04 -11.76
N GLN A 166 16.97 12.00 -10.85
CA GLN A 166 17.80 13.17 -11.12
C GLN A 166 19.28 12.81 -11.01
N LEU A 167 20.04 13.12 -12.07
CA LEU A 167 21.49 13.05 -12.08
C LEU A 167 22.06 14.36 -11.54
N LYS A 168 22.62 14.31 -10.33
CA LYS A 168 23.18 15.47 -9.61
C LYS A 168 24.70 15.40 -9.56
N GLY A 169 25.34 16.56 -9.43
CA GLY A 169 26.80 16.71 -9.43
C GLY A 169 27.37 16.94 -10.83
N ASP A 170 28.69 17.08 -10.89
CA ASP A 170 29.42 17.22 -12.14
C ASP A 170 29.95 15.86 -12.58
N PHE A 171 29.86 15.60 -13.89
CA PHE A 171 30.39 14.39 -14.50
C PHE A 171 31.21 14.76 -15.74
N PRO A 172 32.42 14.21 -15.89
CA PRO A 172 33.28 14.51 -17.03
C PRO A 172 32.86 13.67 -18.24
N GLY A 173 32.60 14.33 -19.37
CA GLY A 173 32.47 13.69 -20.68
C GLY A 173 31.17 12.92 -20.91
N PRO A 174 31.11 12.08 -21.97
CA PRO A 174 29.94 11.25 -22.25
C PRO A 174 29.78 10.17 -21.18
N PHE A 175 28.53 9.82 -20.88
CA PHE A 175 28.20 8.79 -19.91
C PHE A 175 27.31 7.70 -20.54
N THR A 176 27.31 6.52 -19.94
CA THR A 176 26.44 5.40 -20.31
C THR A 176 25.43 5.13 -19.21
N ILE A 177 24.16 4.96 -19.56
CA ILE A 177 23.08 4.59 -18.64
C ILE A 177 22.65 3.16 -18.95
N THR A 178 22.61 2.29 -17.94
CA THR A 178 22.18 0.90 -18.09
C THR A 178 21.33 0.44 -16.90
N LEU A 179 20.44 -0.51 -17.15
CA LEU A 179 19.84 -1.36 -16.11
C LEU A 179 20.62 -2.67 -16.06
N SER A 180 20.91 -3.19 -14.86
CA SER A 180 21.52 -4.52 -14.71
C SER A 180 20.66 -5.64 -15.31
N ASP A 181 19.34 -5.51 -15.25
CA ASP A 181 18.38 -6.32 -16.01
C ASP A 181 17.59 -5.40 -16.96
N PRO A 182 17.94 -5.35 -18.26
CA PRO A 182 17.23 -4.54 -19.24
C PRO A 182 15.76 -4.91 -19.44
N SER A 183 15.33 -6.12 -19.03
CA SER A 183 13.93 -6.53 -19.15
C SER A 183 13.00 -5.81 -18.17
N ILE A 184 13.56 -5.20 -17.12
CA ILE A 184 12.79 -4.48 -16.09
C ILE A 184 12.19 -3.18 -16.61
N GLY A 185 12.85 -2.48 -17.54
CA GLY A 185 12.34 -1.23 -18.06
C GLY A 185 13.15 -0.63 -19.20
N GLU A 186 12.55 0.35 -19.86
CA GLU A 186 13.19 1.18 -20.87
C GLU A 186 13.74 2.46 -20.24
N LEU A 187 14.87 2.94 -20.77
CA LEU A 187 15.57 4.11 -20.29
C LEU A 187 15.49 5.24 -21.31
N SER A 188 15.23 6.45 -20.84
CA SER A 188 15.44 7.67 -21.61
C SER A 188 16.11 8.74 -20.74
N PHE A 189 16.79 9.70 -21.36
CA PHE A 189 17.46 10.80 -20.66
C PHE A 189 16.94 12.14 -21.17
N ASP A 190 16.52 12.99 -20.24
CA ASP A 190 16.19 14.38 -20.49
C ASP A 190 17.39 15.26 -20.09
N GLU A 191 18.10 15.77 -21.09
CA GLU A 191 19.27 16.63 -20.91
C GLU A 191 18.96 17.95 -20.22
N LYS A 192 17.77 18.53 -20.46
CA LYS A 192 17.40 19.85 -19.91
C LYS A 192 17.21 19.77 -18.41
N THR A 193 16.58 18.69 -17.95
CA THR A 193 16.29 18.47 -16.52
C THR A 193 17.32 17.58 -15.84
N ARG A 194 18.31 17.04 -16.59
CA ARG A 194 19.28 16.03 -16.14
C ARG A 194 18.58 14.85 -15.46
N THR A 195 17.52 14.34 -16.07
CA THR A 195 16.67 13.28 -15.49
C THR A 195 16.74 12.03 -16.33
N ILE A 196 17.04 10.90 -15.69
CA ILE A 196 16.95 9.57 -16.28
C ILE A 196 15.56 9.01 -15.98
N VAL A 197 14.75 8.81 -17.01
CA VAL A 197 13.42 8.25 -16.90
C VAL A 197 13.48 6.74 -17.12
N VAL A 198 13.00 6.00 -16.13
CA VAL A 198 12.79 4.56 -16.21
C VAL A 198 11.31 4.31 -16.47
N GLU A 199 10.95 3.73 -17.61
CA GLU A 199 9.61 3.23 -17.90
C GLU A 199 9.55 1.73 -17.60
N SER A 200 8.78 1.34 -16.59
CA SER A 200 8.78 -0.04 -16.09
C SER A 200 7.98 -0.99 -16.98
N LYS A 201 8.57 -2.11 -17.38
CA LYS A 201 7.98 -3.11 -18.29
C LYS A 201 7.76 -4.47 -17.65
N LYS A 202 8.56 -4.83 -16.64
CA LYS A 202 8.50 -6.14 -15.98
C LYS A 202 8.70 -6.01 -14.48
N GLN A 203 7.97 -6.81 -13.71
CA GLN A 203 8.12 -6.91 -12.27
C GLN A 203 9.48 -7.52 -11.90
N GLY A 204 10.14 -6.95 -10.89
CA GLY A 204 11.42 -7.44 -10.40
C GLY A 204 12.29 -6.35 -9.81
N TRP A 205 13.58 -6.63 -9.73
CA TRP A 205 14.60 -5.70 -9.23
C TRP A 205 15.69 -5.52 -10.27
N SER A 206 16.22 -4.31 -10.38
CA SER A 206 17.42 -3.99 -11.15
C SER A 206 18.18 -2.84 -10.50
N SER A 207 19.48 -2.73 -10.76
CA SER A 207 20.23 -1.51 -10.51
C SER A 207 20.26 -0.63 -11.75
N LEU A 208 20.00 0.67 -11.58
CA LEU A 208 20.23 1.71 -12.57
C LEU A 208 21.66 2.21 -12.39
N ASN A 209 22.50 2.02 -13.39
CA ASN A 209 23.92 2.35 -13.36
C ASN A 209 24.22 3.44 -14.39
N VAL A 210 24.87 4.51 -13.94
CA VAL A 210 25.36 5.60 -14.78
C VAL A 210 26.87 5.64 -14.64
N ARG A 211 27.59 5.48 -15.75
CA ARG A 211 29.05 5.46 -15.75
C ARG A 211 29.61 6.57 -16.64
N SER A 212 30.58 7.33 -16.14
CA SER A 212 31.31 8.37 -16.87
C SER A 212 32.80 8.20 -16.57
N GLY A 213 33.55 7.63 -17.52
CA GLY A 213 34.93 7.20 -17.27
C GLY A 213 35.00 6.11 -16.18
N ASP A 214 35.73 6.40 -15.10
CA ASP A 214 35.89 5.53 -13.93
C ASP A 214 34.87 5.81 -12.81
N LEU A 215 34.06 6.86 -12.98
CA LEU A 215 33.03 7.23 -12.01
C LEU A 215 31.73 6.47 -12.28
N ASN A 216 31.05 6.04 -11.21
CA ASN A 216 29.78 5.32 -11.28
C ASN A 216 28.76 5.88 -10.27
N ALA A 217 27.50 6.01 -10.71
CA ALA A 217 26.36 6.27 -9.86
C ALA A 217 25.33 5.16 -10.00
N VAL A 218 24.83 4.67 -8.87
CA VAL A 218 23.89 3.54 -8.82
C VAL A 218 22.62 3.93 -8.07
N ALA A 219 21.46 3.54 -8.60
CA ALA A 219 20.19 3.58 -7.90
C ALA A 219 19.47 2.23 -7.97
N ASN A 220 18.80 1.84 -6.88
CA ASN A 220 17.99 0.62 -6.85
C ASN A 220 16.61 0.86 -7.45
N VAL A 221 16.20 0.02 -8.40
CA VAL A 221 14.89 0.07 -9.03
C VAL A 221 14.12 -1.20 -8.70
N TRP A 222 13.01 -1.05 -8.01
CA TRP A 222 12.05 -2.13 -7.77
C TRP A 222 10.81 -1.88 -8.60
N VAL A 223 10.43 -2.82 -9.46
CA VAL A 223 9.16 -2.75 -10.17
C VAL A 223 8.18 -3.70 -9.51
N LYS A 224 7.04 -3.18 -9.05
CA LYS A 224 5.97 -3.96 -8.40
C LYS A 224 4.62 -3.66 -9.03
N GLN A 225 3.73 -4.65 -9.05
CA GLN A 225 2.33 -4.43 -9.42
C GLN A 225 1.51 -3.97 -8.22
N TYR A 226 0.41 -3.27 -8.45
CA TYR A 226 -0.61 -3.06 -7.42
C TYR A 226 -1.30 -4.37 -7.04
N ALA A 227 -1.72 -4.49 -5.79
CA ALA A 227 -2.35 -5.67 -5.21
C ALA A 227 -3.74 -5.95 -5.81
N GLY A 228 -4.31 -4.96 -6.50
CA GLY A 228 -5.58 -5.07 -7.18
C GLY A 228 -5.94 -3.77 -7.90
N VAL A 229 -7.13 -3.75 -8.49
CA VAL A 229 -7.71 -2.57 -9.13
C VAL A 229 -8.96 -2.17 -8.37
N LEU A 230 -9.01 -0.90 -7.96
CA LEU A 230 -10.16 -0.29 -7.33
C LEU A 230 -11.04 0.39 -8.40
N PRO A 231 -12.36 0.16 -8.41
CA PRO A 231 -13.26 0.92 -9.27
C PRO A 231 -13.37 2.36 -8.77
N ARG A 232 -13.46 3.34 -9.69
CA ARG A 232 -13.70 4.75 -9.33
C ARG A 232 -15.07 4.95 -8.66
N SER A 233 -16.09 4.25 -9.17
CA SER A 233 -17.43 4.26 -8.62
C SER A 233 -18.14 2.92 -8.82
N VAL A 234 -19.09 2.63 -7.93
CA VAL A 234 -19.96 1.46 -8.00
C VAL A 234 -21.39 1.84 -7.64
N LEU A 235 -22.37 1.15 -8.24
CA LEU A 235 -23.79 1.28 -7.93
C LEU A 235 -24.26 0.08 -7.11
N ALA A 236 -24.77 0.33 -5.90
CA ALA A 236 -25.49 -0.64 -5.08
C ALA A 236 -26.99 -0.35 -5.17
N GLU A 237 -27.79 -1.40 -5.39
CA GLU A 237 -29.23 -1.28 -5.57
C GLU A 237 -29.94 -2.06 -4.46
N VAL A 238 -30.85 -1.40 -3.75
CA VAL A 238 -31.68 -1.97 -2.68
C VAL A 238 -33.15 -1.70 -2.95
N THR A 239 -34.04 -2.39 -2.26
CA THR A 239 -35.45 -2.04 -2.14
C THR A 239 -35.80 -1.91 -0.67
N GLY A 240 -36.78 -1.07 -0.34
CA GLY A 240 -37.33 -0.99 1.00
C GLY A 240 -38.26 0.20 1.15
N ASN A 241 -39.15 0.12 2.14
CA ASN A 241 -40.10 1.19 2.44
C ASN A 241 -40.03 1.63 3.92
N PRO A 242 -39.04 2.47 4.30
CA PRO A 242 -37.82 2.81 3.57
C PRO A 242 -36.76 1.69 3.66
N ALA A 243 -35.68 1.77 2.87
CA ALA A 243 -34.51 0.92 3.10
C ALA A 243 -33.77 1.43 4.34
N ASP A 244 -33.47 0.55 5.30
CA ASP A 244 -32.80 0.93 6.56
C ASP A 244 -31.26 0.87 6.44
N SER A 245 -30.59 1.37 7.48
CA SER A 245 -29.13 1.41 7.55
C SER A 245 -28.46 0.04 7.44
N GLU A 246 -29.06 -1.01 7.99
CA GLU A 246 -28.52 -2.37 7.95
C GLU A 246 -28.50 -2.90 6.51
N LEU A 247 -29.62 -2.78 5.80
CA LEU A 247 -29.72 -3.18 4.40
C LEU A 247 -28.79 -2.36 3.50
N ILE A 248 -28.69 -1.05 3.75
CA ILE A 248 -27.77 -0.17 3.00
C ILE A 248 -26.32 -0.61 3.22
N LYS A 249 -25.91 -0.85 4.47
CA LYS A 249 -24.56 -1.30 4.81
C LYS A 249 -24.25 -2.65 4.14
N GLU A 250 -25.18 -3.60 4.22
CA GLU A 250 -25.02 -4.92 3.59
C GLU A 250 -24.85 -4.80 2.07
N ALA A 251 -25.69 -4.02 1.40
CA ALA A 251 -25.65 -3.83 -0.05
C ALA A 251 -24.37 -3.13 -0.51
N VAL A 252 -23.90 -2.11 0.22
CA VAL A 252 -22.63 -1.42 -0.03
C VAL A 252 -21.46 -2.41 0.06
N MET A 253 -21.39 -3.17 1.15
CA MET A 253 -20.31 -4.13 1.38
C MET A 253 -20.31 -5.26 0.34
N ALA A 254 -21.48 -5.80 0.02
CA ALA A 254 -21.62 -6.82 -1.02
C ALA A 254 -21.19 -6.28 -2.39
N ARG A 255 -21.63 -5.07 -2.75
CA ARG A 255 -21.31 -4.47 -4.04
C ARG A 255 -19.83 -4.16 -4.19
N LEU A 256 -19.18 -3.66 -3.14
CA LEU A 256 -17.74 -3.44 -3.12
C LEU A 256 -17.01 -4.77 -3.35
N ARG A 257 -17.30 -5.81 -2.56
CA ARG A 257 -16.65 -7.12 -2.72
C ARG A 257 -16.77 -7.70 -4.13
N GLN A 258 -17.92 -7.53 -4.79
CA GLN A 258 -18.14 -7.98 -6.17
C GLN A 258 -17.37 -7.18 -7.23
N SER A 259 -17.04 -5.92 -6.95
CA SER A 259 -16.51 -4.98 -7.95
C SER A 259 -14.98 -4.84 -7.90
N LEU A 260 -14.33 -5.46 -6.91
CA LEU A 260 -12.89 -5.37 -6.72
C LEU A 260 -12.18 -6.45 -7.52
N SER A 261 -11.12 -6.06 -8.25
CA SER A 261 -10.22 -7.01 -8.90
C SER A 261 -9.00 -7.22 -8.00
N VAL A 262 -8.93 -8.39 -7.35
CA VAL A 262 -7.88 -8.72 -6.38
C VAL A 262 -6.87 -9.66 -7.03
N ARG A 263 -5.58 -9.37 -6.90
CA ARG A 263 -4.52 -10.26 -7.41
C ARG A 263 -4.37 -11.51 -6.53
N PRO A 264 -3.82 -12.62 -7.06
CA PRO A 264 -3.57 -13.82 -6.25
C PRO A 264 -2.76 -13.50 -4.99
N MET A 265 -3.17 -14.08 -3.85
CA MET A 265 -2.58 -13.88 -2.52
C MET A 265 -2.69 -12.46 -1.94
N ALA A 266 -3.32 -11.52 -2.64
CA ALA A 266 -3.74 -10.25 -2.06
C ALA A 266 -5.07 -10.42 -1.30
N TYR A 267 -5.34 -9.48 -0.40
CA TYR A 267 -6.54 -9.45 0.41
C TYR A 267 -7.14 -8.05 0.44
N VAL A 268 -8.46 -7.99 0.62
CA VAL A 268 -9.23 -6.75 0.72
C VAL A 268 -9.40 -6.38 2.19
N GLN A 269 -9.15 -5.11 2.50
CA GLN A 269 -9.48 -4.49 3.78
C GLN A 269 -10.58 -3.46 3.52
N LEU A 270 -11.73 -3.71 4.12
CA LEU A 270 -12.85 -2.77 4.21
C LEU A 270 -12.95 -2.29 5.66
N PRO A 271 -13.42 -1.07 5.90
CA PRO A 271 -13.62 -0.57 7.26
C PRO A 271 -14.69 -1.40 7.99
N ASP A 272 -14.53 -1.58 9.29
CA ASP A 272 -15.48 -2.30 10.15
C ASP A 272 -16.83 -1.55 10.22
N GLU A 273 -16.75 -0.22 10.18
CA GLU A 273 -17.89 0.68 10.16
C GLU A 273 -17.85 1.61 8.96
N ILE A 274 -19.00 1.74 8.31
CA ILE A 274 -19.24 2.69 7.23
C ILE A 274 -20.41 3.52 7.70
N TRP A 275 -20.25 4.84 7.68
CA TRP A 275 -21.37 5.73 7.87
C TRP A 275 -22.36 5.56 6.71
N VAL A 276 -23.62 5.30 7.05
CA VAL A 276 -24.75 5.18 6.13
C VAL A 276 -25.91 5.99 6.71
N PRO A 277 -26.82 6.52 5.89
CA PRO A 277 -28.02 7.16 6.43
C PRO A 277 -28.87 6.15 7.20
N ALA A 278 -29.60 6.63 8.22
CA ALA A 278 -30.48 5.79 9.04
C ALA A 278 -31.57 5.10 8.20
N SER A 279 -32.07 5.80 7.19
CA SER A 279 -32.96 5.24 6.18
C SER A 279 -32.79 5.96 4.84
N LEU A 280 -33.18 5.29 3.76
CA LEU A 280 -33.21 5.82 2.40
C LEU A 280 -34.62 5.65 1.84
N PRO A 281 -35.39 6.74 1.62
CA PRO A 281 -36.74 6.67 1.08
C PRO A 281 -36.81 5.99 -0.29
N ARG A 282 -37.97 5.39 -0.59
CA ARG A 282 -38.19 4.68 -1.86
C ARG A 282 -37.99 5.62 -3.07
N GLY A 283 -37.32 5.13 -4.11
CA GLY A 283 -37.04 5.90 -5.33
C GLY A 283 -35.89 6.91 -5.22
N THR A 284 -35.29 7.06 -4.04
CA THR A 284 -34.18 8.01 -3.82
C THR A 284 -32.81 7.34 -3.90
N SER A 285 -31.76 8.15 -3.93
CA SER A 285 -30.37 7.70 -3.94
C SER A 285 -29.48 8.53 -3.02
N THR A 286 -28.42 7.91 -2.51
CA THR A 286 -27.36 8.57 -1.75
C THR A 286 -26.00 8.16 -2.29
N ALA A 287 -24.96 8.94 -1.99
CA ALA A 287 -23.58 8.69 -2.40
C ALA A 287 -22.67 8.62 -1.18
N LEU A 288 -21.90 7.55 -1.07
CA LEU A 288 -21.00 7.27 0.04
C LEU A 288 -19.57 7.18 -0.49
N ARG A 289 -18.59 7.66 0.28
CA ARG A 289 -17.17 7.48 -0.03
C ARG A 289 -16.59 6.47 0.95
N VAL A 290 -16.36 5.25 0.47
CA VAL A 290 -15.88 4.15 1.31
C VAL A 290 -14.38 3.98 1.09
N PRO A 291 -13.54 4.09 2.14
CA PRO A 291 -12.13 3.77 2.01
C PRO A 291 -11.99 2.26 1.73
N VAL A 292 -11.25 1.91 0.70
CA VAL A 292 -10.98 0.53 0.32
C VAL A 292 -9.48 0.37 0.12
N ARG A 293 -8.93 -0.69 0.70
CA ARG A 293 -7.52 -1.05 0.54
C ARG A 293 -7.40 -2.49 0.07
N ILE A 294 -6.59 -2.72 -0.96
CA ILE A 294 -6.15 -4.06 -1.37
C ILE A 294 -4.66 -4.12 -1.10
N ALA A 295 -4.23 -5.15 -0.36
CA ALA A 295 -2.84 -5.31 0.05
C ALA A 295 -2.37 -6.75 -0.15
N GLY A 296 -1.06 -6.93 -0.27
CA GLY A 296 -0.42 -8.23 -0.36
C GLY A 296 1.09 -8.07 -0.24
N LYS A 297 1.77 -9.13 0.25
CA LYS A 297 3.21 -9.10 0.58
C LYS A 297 4.09 -8.60 -0.58
N ASP A 298 3.80 -9.08 -1.78
CA ASP A 298 4.64 -8.85 -2.97
C ASP A 298 4.11 -7.75 -3.90
N TYR A 299 3.09 -7.02 -3.43
CA TYR A 299 2.41 -5.99 -4.22
C TYR A 299 2.53 -4.60 -3.57
N LEU A 300 2.33 -3.57 -4.38
CA LEU A 300 2.01 -2.24 -3.88
C LEU A 300 0.55 -2.23 -3.42
N PRO A 301 0.23 -1.64 -2.25
CA PRO A 301 -1.16 -1.50 -1.84
C PRO A 301 -1.91 -0.58 -2.81
N ALA A 302 -3.11 -0.97 -3.20
CA ALA A 302 -4.06 -0.08 -3.86
C ALA A 302 -5.01 0.47 -2.79
N GLU A 303 -5.07 1.78 -2.62
CA GLU A 303 -5.85 2.42 -1.56
C GLU A 303 -6.54 3.68 -2.08
N GLU A 304 -7.87 3.72 -2.00
CA GLU A 304 -8.67 4.85 -2.49
C GLU A 304 -10.03 4.91 -1.77
N LYS A 305 -10.70 6.06 -1.83
CA LYS A 305 -12.09 6.23 -1.39
C LYS A 305 -13.04 5.98 -2.58
N VAL A 306 -13.55 4.77 -2.69
CA VAL A 306 -14.49 4.37 -3.75
C VAL A 306 -15.83 5.09 -3.56
N LEU A 307 -16.35 5.70 -4.63
CA LEU A 307 -17.68 6.31 -4.63
C LEU A 307 -18.75 5.23 -4.80
N VAL A 308 -19.53 4.97 -3.77
CA VAL A 308 -20.65 4.04 -3.79
C VAL A 308 -21.96 4.82 -3.87
N THR A 309 -22.62 4.76 -5.02
CA THR A 309 -24.00 5.26 -5.14
C THR A 309 -24.95 4.16 -4.69
N VAL A 310 -25.78 4.43 -3.70
CA VAL A 310 -26.85 3.53 -3.25
C VAL A 310 -28.17 4.05 -3.77
N LYS A 311 -28.92 3.21 -4.48
CA LYS A 311 -30.24 3.54 -5.01
C LYS A 311 -31.30 2.63 -4.39
N ASN A 312 -32.33 3.22 -3.77
CA ASN A 312 -33.52 2.49 -3.34
C ASN A 312 -34.51 2.41 -4.52
N VAL A 313 -34.52 1.28 -5.21
CA VAL A 313 -35.29 1.03 -6.42
C VAL A 313 -36.74 0.70 -6.08
N ILE A 314 -37.68 1.23 -6.87
CA ILE A 314 -39.08 0.86 -6.80
C ILE A 314 -39.27 -0.43 -7.61
N LEU A 315 -39.38 -1.57 -6.92
CA LEU A 315 -39.86 -2.82 -7.52
C LEU A 315 -41.29 -3.11 -7.03
N PRO A 316 -42.23 -3.45 -7.93
CA PRO A 316 -43.54 -3.94 -7.54
C PRO A 316 -43.44 -5.23 -6.73
N ARG A 317 -44.32 -5.39 -5.75
CA ARG A 317 -44.47 -6.66 -5.04
C ARG A 317 -45.21 -7.63 -5.95
N GLU A 318 -44.64 -8.81 -6.08
CA GLU A 318 -45.22 -9.91 -6.85
C GLU A 318 -45.31 -11.15 -5.98
N ASP A 319 -46.39 -11.90 -6.17
CA ASP A 319 -46.55 -13.17 -5.50
C ASP A 319 -45.52 -14.19 -5.99
N THR A 320 -45.14 -15.09 -5.09
CA THR A 320 -44.21 -16.16 -5.42
C THR A 320 -44.89 -17.14 -6.37
N GLY A 321 -44.34 -17.28 -7.58
CA GLY A 321 -44.84 -18.22 -8.58
C GLY A 321 -44.37 -19.66 -8.36
N TYR A 322 -43.31 -19.87 -7.56
CA TYR A 322 -42.74 -21.20 -7.33
C TYR A 322 -42.06 -21.33 -5.96
N LEU A 323 -42.32 -22.45 -5.26
CA LEU A 323 -41.69 -22.80 -3.98
C LEU A 323 -40.71 -23.96 -4.17
N MET A 324 -39.45 -23.72 -3.79
CA MET A 324 -38.39 -24.71 -3.70
C MET A 324 -38.20 -25.11 -2.22
N VAL A 325 -38.16 -26.42 -1.94
CA VAL A 325 -37.99 -26.93 -0.57
C VAL A 325 -36.75 -27.82 -0.52
N SER A 326 -35.72 -27.37 0.19
CA SER A 326 -34.50 -28.12 0.51
C SER A 326 -34.58 -28.63 1.95
N ASN A 327 -35.15 -29.82 2.14
CA ASN A 327 -35.17 -30.50 3.44
C ASN A 327 -34.87 -32.00 3.30
N ARG A 328 -34.20 -32.41 2.22
CA ARG A 328 -33.89 -33.82 1.97
C ARG A 328 -32.43 -34.02 1.57
N PRO A 329 -31.63 -34.75 2.35
CA PRO A 329 -31.94 -35.18 3.72
C PRO A 329 -32.01 -33.97 4.66
N GLU A 330 -32.85 -34.06 5.69
CA GLU A 330 -32.90 -33.04 6.75
C GLU A 330 -31.58 -33.03 7.54
N THR A 331 -31.12 -34.20 8.00
CA THR A 331 -29.79 -34.40 8.56
C THR A 331 -28.85 -34.97 7.51
N PHE A 332 -27.83 -34.22 7.11
CA PHE A 332 -26.84 -34.72 6.16
C PHE A 332 -25.66 -35.35 6.89
N LEU A 333 -25.18 -36.48 6.37
CA LEU A 333 -24.08 -37.27 6.96
C LEU A 333 -22.77 -37.14 6.18
N ARG A 334 -22.77 -36.39 5.08
CA ARG A 334 -21.59 -36.06 4.27
C ARG A 334 -21.84 -34.78 3.49
N SER A 335 -20.78 -34.09 3.11
CA SER A 335 -20.86 -32.91 2.26
C SER A 335 -21.43 -33.27 0.88
N GLY A 336 -22.20 -32.35 0.28
CA GLY A 336 -22.82 -32.56 -1.03
C GLY A 336 -23.83 -31.48 -1.40
N VAL A 337 -24.42 -31.63 -2.58
CA VAL A 337 -25.49 -30.77 -3.07
C VAL A 337 -26.82 -31.23 -2.45
N LEU A 338 -27.49 -30.34 -1.73
CA LEU A 338 -28.76 -30.64 -1.04
C LEU A 338 -29.98 -30.30 -1.89
N LEU A 339 -29.86 -29.29 -2.75
CA LEU A 339 -30.85 -28.91 -3.75
C LEU A 339 -30.14 -28.30 -4.97
N HIS A 340 -30.69 -28.55 -6.15
CA HIS A 340 -30.22 -27.99 -7.42
C HIS A 340 -31.43 -27.72 -8.31
N GLU A 341 -31.84 -26.46 -8.41
CA GLU A 341 -33.05 -26.09 -9.16
C GLU A 341 -32.83 -24.82 -10.00
N PRO A 342 -33.45 -24.73 -11.20
CA PRO A 342 -33.34 -23.56 -12.06
C PRO A 342 -34.35 -22.47 -11.68
N ILE A 343 -33.90 -21.22 -11.57
CA ILE A 343 -34.77 -20.04 -11.49
C ILE A 343 -35.17 -19.59 -12.90
N ARG A 344 -36.47 -19.45 -13.15
CA ARG A 344 -37.00 -18.94 -14.42
C ARG A 344 -36.97 -17.42 -14.44
N ASP A 345 -36.78 -16.86 -15.62
CA ASP A 345 -36.73 -15.41 -15.80
C ASP A 345 -38.09 -14.77 -15.49
N GLY A 346 -38.08 -13.61 -14.83
CA GLY A 346 -39.28 -12.85 -14.45
C GLY A 346 -40.20 -13.50 -13.41
N VAL A 347 -40.02 -14.77 -13.03
CA VAL A 347 -40.87 -15.47 -12.06
C VAL A 347 -40.23 -15.44 -10.67
N PRO A 348 -40.87 -14.83 -9.66
CA PRO A 348 -40.38 -14.88 -8.29
C PRO A 348 -40.41 -16.31 -7.74
N VAL A 349 -39.29 -16.74 -7.16
CA VAL A 349 -39.09 -18.07 -6.55
C VAL A 349 -38.80 -17.90 -5.08
N ARG A 350 -39.41 -18.73 -4.22
CA ARG A 350 -39.07 -18.83 -2.79
C ARG A 350 -38.34 -20.14 -2.54
N LEU A 351 -37.18 -20.06 -1.90
CA LEU A 351 -36.43 -21.19 -1.38
C LEU A 351 -36.65 -21.28 0.13
N MET A 352 -37.18 -22.42 0.58
CA MET A 352 -37.17 -22.82 1.97
C MET A 352 -36.12 -23.91 2.16
N PHE A 353 -35.24 -23.75 3.14
CA PHE A 353 -34.29 -24.79 3.51
C PHE A 353 -34.29 -25.04 5.02
N HIS A 354 -34.06 -26.28 5.41
CA HIS A 354 -33.86 -26.71 6.79
C HIS A 354 -32.88 -27.88 6.77
N HIS A 355 -31.73 -27.73 7.44
CA HIS A 355 -30.71 -28.79 7.44
C HIS A 355 -29.92 -28.83 8.73
N LYS A 356 -29.55 -30.05 9.13
CA LYS A 356 -28.71 -30.35 10.28
C LYS A 356 -27.41 -31.02 9.85
N ASN A 357 -26.30 -30.56 10.42
CA ASN A 357 -25.01 -31.23 10.27
C ASN A 357 -24.97 -32.49 11.14
N GLY A 358 -25.13 -33.66 10.53
CA GLY A 358 -24.99 -34.96 11.19
C GLY A 358 -23.61 -35.60 11.00
N VAL A 359 -22.62 -34.87 10.47
CA VAL A 359 -21.25 -35.39 10.31
C VAL A 359 -20.56 -35.42 11.67
N PRO A 360 -20.17 -36.60 12.20
CA PRO A 360 -19.62 -36.71 13.54
C PRO A 360 -18.29 -35.97 13.71
N GLY A 361 -18.24 -35.04 14.66
CA GLY A 361 -17.00 -34.34 15.04
C GLY A 361 -16.43 -33.39 13.98
N VAL A 362 -17.15 -33.11 12.90
CA VAL A 362 -16.67 -32.28 11.79
C VAL A 362 -17.56 -31.05 11.59
N ASP A 363 -16.94 -29.88 11.63
CA ASP A 363 -17.59 -28.65 11.19
C ASP A 363 -17.74 -28.63 9.67
N GLU A 364 -18.94 -28.31 9.21
CA GLU A 364 -19.28 -28.17 7.80
C GLU A 364 -19.67 -26.72 7.48
N TYR A 365 -19.90 -26.38 6.22
CA TYR A 365 -20.33 -25.06 5.79
C TYR A 365 -21.62 -25.12 4.96
N PHE A 366 -22.73 -24.60 5.47
CA PHE A 366 -23.90 -24.47 4.63
C PHE A 366 -23.73 -23.29 3.66
N GLN A 367 -24.03 -23.46 2.38
CA GLN A 367 -23.93 -22.38 1.38
C GLN A 367 -25.17 -22.31 0.51
N VAL A 368 -25.59 -21.13 0.11
CA VAL A 368 -26.56 -20.96 -0.99
C VAL A 368 -25.86 -20.11 -2.02
N LYS A 369 -25.69 -20.62 -3.24
CA LYS A 369 -25.07 -19.89 -4.35
C LYS A 369 -26.05 -19.69 -5.47
N LEU A 370 -26.07 -18.56 -6.15
CA LEU A 370 -26.78 -18.36 -7.41
C LEU A 370 -25.79 -18.47 -8.56
N VAL A 371 -25.99 -19.39 -9.49
CA VAL A 371 -25.09 -19.57 -10.64
C VAL A 371 -25.70 -18.98 -11.91
N ASN A 372 -25.05 -17.96 -12.48
CA ASN A 372 -25.41 -17.43 -13.79
C ASN A 372 -24.74 -18.25 -14.90
N ARG A 373 -25.55 -19.02 -15.62
CA ARG A 373 -25.09 -19.81 -16.76
C ARG A 373 -25.13 -19.05 -18.08
N PHE A 374 -25.65 -17.83 -18.13
CA PHE A 374 -25.74 -17.04 -19.35
C PHE A 374 -24.39 -16.42 -19.74
N ALA A 375 -24.27 -16.06 -21.02
CA ALA A 375 -23.13 -15.30 -21.54
C ALA A 375 -23.22 -13.79 -21.25
N ALA A 376 -24.37 -13.32 -20.76
CA ALA A 376 -24.59 -11.96 -20.28
C ALA A 376 -24.72 -11.95 -18.74
N PRO A 377 -24.38 -10.84 -18.07
CA PRO A 377 -24.69 -10.65 -16.66
C PRO A 377 -26.20 -10.71 -16.40
N SER A 378 -26.59 -11.21 -15.23
CA SER A 378 -27.99 -11.25 -14.78
C SER A 378 -28.17 -10.40 -13.53
N LYS A 379 -29.24 -9.59 -13.48
CA LYS A 379 -29.65 -8.92 -12.25
C LYS A 379 -30.64 -9.79 -11.50
N VAL A 380 -30.42 -9.93 -10.19
CA VAL A 380 -31.28 -10.74 -9.33
C VAL A 380 -31.66 -9.92 -8.12
N PHE A 381 -32.96 -9.68 -7.96
CA PHE A 381 -33.54 -9.24 -6.71
C PHE A 381 -33.53 -10.41 -5.72
N MET A 382 -33.09 -10.14 -4.49
CA MET A 382 -33.12 -11.11 -3.41
C MET A 382 -33.55 -10.49 -2.08
N THR A 383 -34.32 -11.27 -1.33
CA THR A 383 -34.75 -10.96 0.03
C THR A 383 -34.83 -12.26 0.82
N GLY A 384 -34.74 -12.21 2.15
CA GLY A 384 -34.76 -13.44 2.92
C GLY A 384 -34.47 -13.27 4.40
N GLY A 385 -34.76 -14.35 5.13
CA GLY A 385 -34.36 -14.53 6.52
C GLY A 385 -33.70 -15.90 6.70
N VAL A 386 -32.56 -15.93 7.37
CA VAL A 386 -31.88 -17.16 7.79
C VAL A 386 -31.90 -17.23 9.31
N GLY A 387 -32.08 -18.41 9.88
CA GLY A 387 -31.99 -18.70 11.31
C GLY A 387 -30.93 -19.77 11.57
N GLY A 388 -30.35 -19.74 12.77
CA GLY A 388 -29.21 -20.60 13.13
C GLY A 388 -27.87 -20.02 12.69
N PRO A 389 -26.77 -20.79 12.82
CA PRO A 389 -26.71 -22.17 13.30
C PRO A 389 -27.03 -22.32 14.81
N SER A 390 -27.91 -23.24 15.19
CA SER A 390 -28.23 -23.56 16.61
C SER A 390 -28.59 -25.03 16.81
N ARG A 391 -28.67 -25.48 18.08
CA ARG A 391 -29.19 -26.83 18.42
C ARG A 391 -30.72 -26.87 18.51
N ASP A 392 -31.34 -25.71 18.71
CA ASP A 392 -32.78 -25.60 18.84
C ASP A 392 -33.43 -25.48 17.45
N GLU A 393 -33.92 -26.62 16.95
CA GLU A 393 -34.52 -26.76 15.62
C GLU A 393 -35.74 -25.86 15.45
N MET A 394 -36.58 -25.79 16.48
CA MET A 394 -37.82 -25.00 16.49
C MET A 394 -37.52 -23.50 16.48
N GLN A 395 -36.60 -23.05 17.33
CA GLN A 395 -36.19 -21.65 17.38
C GLN A 395 -35.57 -21.20 16.05
N VAL A 396 -34.74 -22.05 15.44
CA VAL A 396 -34.09 -21.74 14.15
C VAL A 396 -35.11 -21.54 13.03
N GLY A 397 -36.10 -22.43 12.94
CA GLY A 397 -37.21 -22.27 12.00
C GLY A 397 -38.04 -21.02 12.25
N HIS A 398 -38.37 -20.75 13.52
CA HIS A 398 -39.13 -19.56 13.93
C HIS A 398 -38.41 -18.25 13.57
N LEU A 399 -37.10 -18.16 13.86
CA LEU A 399 -36.28 -16.99 13.54
C LEU A 399 -36.16 -16.76 12.02
N ALA A 400 -35.98 -17.83 11.24
CA ALA A 400 -35.93 -17.72 9.78
C ALA A 400 -37.24 -17.16 9.21
N ALA A 401 -38.38 -17.67 9.68
CA ALA A 401 -39.71 -17.21 9.27
C ALA A 401 -39.97 -15.77 9.70
N GLY A 402 -39.71 -15.41 10.96
CA GLY A 402 -39.88 -14.04 11.46
C GLY A 402 -39.07 -13.02 10.65
N ARG A 403 -37.76 -13.29 10.47
CA ARG A 403 -36.88 -12.43 9.67
C ARG A 403 -37.37 -12.28 8.22
N TYR A 404 -37.85 -13.37 7.60
CA TYR A 404 -38.40 -13.32 6.26
C TYR A 404 -39.68 -12.47 6.18
N LEU A 405 -40.59 -12.61 7.15
CA LEU A 405 -41.81 -11.82 7.19
C LEU A 405 -41.51 -10.34 7.41
N ASP A 406 -40.54 -10.00 8.26
CA ASP A 406 -40.12 -8.62 8.50
C ASP A 406 -39.61 -7.94 7.22
N VAL A 407 -38.73 -8.62 6.47
CA VAL A 407 -38.21 -8.08 5.20
C VAL A 407 -39.29 -8.04 4.12
N LEU A 408 -40.19 -9.02 4.09
CA LEU A 408 -41.30 -9.07 3.12
C LEU A 408 -42.32 -7.94 3.37
N MET A 409 -42.63 -7.64 4.63
CA MET A 409 -43.58 -6.58 5.00
C MET A 409 -43.03 -5.17 4.73
N ALA A 410 -41.71 -5.00 4.80
CA ALA A 410 -41.05 -3.73 4.54
C ALA A 410 -40.53 -3.57 3.09
N ASP A 411 -40.87 -4.50 2.18
CA ASP A 411 -40.35 -4.58 0.80
C ASP A 411 -38.81 -4.53 0.73
N LYS A 412 -38.12 -5.06 1.75
CA LYS A 412 -36.67 -5.01 1.88
C LYS A 412 -36.01 -6.06 1.02
N GLY A 413 -34.96 -5.67 0.31
CA GLY A 413 -34.14 -6.60 -0.44
C GLY A 413 -32.99 -5.89 -1.14
N LYS A 414 -32.12 -6.68 -1.77
CA LYS A 414 -30.97 -6.20 -2.53
C LYS A 414 -31.03 -6.71 -3.95
N ILE A 415 -30.53 -5.92 -4.88
CA ILE A 415 -30.37 -6.31 -6.27
C ILE A 415 -28.88 -6.52 -6.51
N VAL A 416 -28.52 -7.73 -6.91
CA VAL A 416 -27.13 -8.08 -7.24
C VAL A 416 -27.01 -8.30 -8.74
N THR A 417 -25.85 -7.94 -9.29
CA THR A 417 -25.48 -8.34 -10.64
C THR A 417 -24.56 -9.54 -10.55
N ILE A 418 -24.97 -10.66 -11.15
CA ILE A 418 -24.16 -11.87 -11.27
C ILE A 418 -23.52 -11.84 -12.67
N PRO A 419 -22.19 -11.69 -12.79
CA PRO A 419 -21.50 -11.70 -14.07
C PRO A 419 -21.83 -12.92 -14.95
N ALA A 420 -21.54 -12.80 -16.24
CA ALA A 420 -21.68 -13.91 -17.17
C ALA A 420 -20.82 -15.10 -16.71
N ARG A 421 -21.39 -16.31 -16.79
CA ARG A 421 -20.68 -17.57 -16.45
C ARG A 421 -20.05 -17.57 -15.04
N SER A 422 -20.66 -16.88 -14.08
CA SER A 422 -20.15 -16.80 -12.72
C SER A 422 -21.18 -17.27 -11.68
N GLU A 423 -20.76 -17.31 -10.43
CA GLU A 423 -21.63 -17.59 -9.28
C GLU A 423 -21.65 -16.43 -8.29
N TYR A 424 -22.68 -16.38 -7.46
CA TYR A 424 -22.83 -15.43 -6.38
C TYR A 424 -23.22 -16.16 -5.09
N LEU A 425 -22.40 -16.02 -4.04
CA LEU A 425 -22.66 -16.61 -2.74
C LEU A 425 -23.68 -15.77 -1.98
N VAL A 426 -24.86 -16.33 -1.75
CA VAL A 426 -25.98 -15.70 -1.03
C VAL A 426 -25.80 -15.84 0.48
N THR A 427 -25.48 -17.05 0.95
CA THR A 427 -25.19 -17.32 2.36
C THR A 427 -24.03 -18.31 2.47
N LEU A 428 -23.26 -18.19 3.54
CA LEU A 428 -22.18 -19.09 3.94
C LEU A 428 -22.16 -19.12 5.46
N GLU A 429 -22.52 -20.26 6.03
CA GLU A 429 -22.61 -20.42 7.48
C GLU A 429 -21.82 -21.64 7.92
N LYS A 430 -20.99 -21.47 8.95
CA LYS A 430 -20.30 -22.59 9.58
C LYS A 430 -21.28 -23.38 10.43
N LEU A 431 -21.48 -24.65 10.12
CA LEU A 431 -22.41 -25.55 10.80
C LEU A 431 -21.62 -26.60 11.58
N ALA A 432 -21.46 -26.38 12.88
CA ALA A 432 -20.82 -27.37 13.77
C ALA A 432 -21.69 -28.65 13.88
N PRO A 433 -21.13 -29.78 14.35
CA PRO A 433 -21.90 -31.01 14.56
C PRO A 433 -23.17 -30.77 15.38
N ASP A 434 -24.26 -31.42 14.96
CA ASP A 434 -25.61 -31.33 15.53
C ASP A 434 -26.22 -29.93 15.54
N ARG A 435 -25.68 -29.00 14.74
CA ARG A 435 -26.29 -27.68 14.51
C ARG A 435 -27.19 -27.71 13.30
N VAL A 436 -28.26 -26.93 13.40
CA VAL A 436 -29.32 -26.77 12.42
C VAL A 436 -29.34 -25.35 11.91
N ILE A 437 -29.60 -25.22 10.62
CA ILE A 437 -29.81 -23.96 9.92
C ILE A 437 -31.15 -24.01 9.18
N SER A 438 -31.86 -22.90 9.16
CA SER A 438 -33.08 -22.73 8.37
C SER A 438 -33.05 -21.43 7.62
N GLY A 439 -33.75 -21.35 6.50
CA GLY A 439 -33.93 -20.08 5.82
C GLY A 439 -35.11 -20.07 4.88
N ILE A 440 -35.67 -18.89 4.72
CA ILE A 440 -36.64 -18.56 3.69
C ILE A 440 -36.05 -17.42 2.87
N LEU A 441 -35.67 -17.72 1.64
CA LEU A 441 -35.10 -16.76 0.70
C LEU A 441 -36.06 -16.63 -0.48
N GLN A 442 -36.12 -15.45 -1.09
CA GLN A 442 -36.88 -15.21 -2.31
C GLN A 442 -35.97 -14.53 -3.33
N PHE A 443 -36.05 -15.01 -4.58
CA PHE A 443 -35.26 -14.56 -5.70
C PHE A 443 -36.15 -14.20 -6.88
N LYS A 444 -35.75 -13.17 -7.64
CA LYS A 444 -36.35 -12.85 -8.94
C LYS A 444 -35.26 -12.34 -9.87
N VAL A 445 -35.14 -12.92 -11.06
CA VAL A 445 -34.32 -12.35 -12.14
C VAL A 445 -35.09 -11.17 -12.74
N ILE A 446 -34.41 -10.02 -12.87
CA ILE A 446 -35.02 -8.74 -13.28
C ILE A 446 -34.29 -8.07 -14.45
#